data_AF-A0A3C1BPB4-F1
#
_entry.id   AF-A0A3C1BPB4-F1
#
_cell.length_a   1.000
_cell.length_b   1.000
_cell.length_c   1.000
_cell.angle_alpha   90.00
_cell.angle_beta   90.00
_cell.angle_gamma   90.00
#
_symmetry.space_group_name_H-M   'P 1'
#
loop_
_entity.id
_entity.type
_entity.pdbx_description
1 polymer ?
#
loop_
_entity_poly.entity_id
_entity_poly.type
_entity_poly.pdbx_seq_one_letter_code
_entity_poly.pdbx_strand_id
1 'polypeptide(L)'
;MADYVQVSEPVAIPNLAYASDKDEQDVSCALFVYDASRGSGIYKGFPEWLDTYRDKLLISGGLNPENVAETVKSVRPFGADVSSGVEKNGVKDYELMKKFIDAVRGADR
;
A
#
# COMPACT_ATOMS: atom_id res chain seq x y z
N MET A 1 22.00 -0.13 8.67
CA MET A 1 21.32 1.02 8.04
C MET A 1 20.00 0.50 7.51
N ALA A 2 18.88 1.20 7.70
CA ALA A 2 17.58 0.76 7.18
C ALA A 2 17.46 1.17 5.69
N ASP A 3 16.93 0.28 4.85
CA ASP A 3 16.78 0.55 3.42
C ASP A 3 15.76 1.66 3.14
N TYR A 4 14.69 1.73 3.94
CA TYR A 4 13.67 2.78 3.89
C TYR A 4 13.24 3.19 5.30
N VAL A 5 12.75 4.42 5.44
CA VAL A 5 12.14 4.93 6.67
C VAL A 5 10.75 5.45 6.33
N GLN A 6 9.72 4.84 6.93
CA GLN A 6 8.34 5.26 6.75
C GLN A 6 7.97 6.34 7.76
N VAL A 7 7.50 7.49 7.28
CA VAL A 7 6.98 8.59 8.12
C VAL A 7 5.72 9.18 7.50
N SER A 8 4.86 9.73 8.35
CA SER A 8 3.64 10.43 7.96
C SER A 8 3.81 11.96 7.88
N GLU A 9 4.95 12.46 8.34
CA GLU A 9 5.33 13.87 8.23
C GLU A 9 6.41 14.04 7.16
N PRO A 10 6.37 15.09 6.32
CA PRO A 10 7.39 15.29 5.31
C PRO A 10 8.75 15.56 5.95
N VAL A 11 9.72 14.69 5.68
CA VAL A 11 11.10 14.82 6.16
C VAL A 11 12.07 14.64 5.00
N ALA A 12 13.03 15.54 4.85
CA ALA A 12 14.02 15.47 3.77
C ALA A 12 15.13 14.44 4.07
N ILE A 13 14.82 13.16 3.83
CA ILE A 13 15.80 12.05 3.89
C ILE A 13 15.77 11.24 2.59
N PRO A 14 16.92 10.74 2.12
CA PRO A 14 17.04 10.12 0.80
C PRO A 14 16.26 8.80 0.65
N ASN A 15 15.96 8.10 1.74
CA ASN A 15 15.27 6.81 1.76
C ASN A 15 13.85 6.90 2.35
N LEU A 16 13.19 8.04 2.14
CA LEU A 16 11.84 8.29 2.61
C LEU A 16 10.80 7.38 1.91
N ALA A 17 10.07 6.61 2.70
CA ALA A 17 8.77 6.07 2.33
C ALA A 17 7.68 6.96 2.94
N TYR A 18 7.07 7.83 2.14
CA TYR A 18 6.14 8.82 2.65
C TYR A 18 4.71 8.27 2.69
N ALA A 19 4.08 8.24 3.87
CA ALA A 19 2.73 7.71 4.05
C ALA A 19 1.70 8.83 4.15
N SER A 20 0.70 8.84 3.26
CA SER A 20 -0.37 9.84 3.24
C SER A 20 -1.66 9.33 2.59
N ASP A 21 -2.79 9.93 2.93
CA ASP A 21 -4.11 9.74 2.31
C ASP A 21 -4.52 10.91 1.40
N LYS A 22 -3.65 11.91 1.24
CA LYS A 22 -3.91 13.17 0.54
C LYS A 22 -2.93 13.41 -0.60
N ASP A 23 -3.34 14.26 -1.53
CA ASP A 23 -2.47 14.83 -2.55
C ASP A 23 -1.51 15.84 -1.90
N GLU A 24 -0.35 15.34 -1.50
CA GLU A 24 0.72 16.15 -0.95
C GLU A 24 1.63 16.54 -2.11
N GLN A 25 1.52 17.79 -2.55
CA GLN A 25 2.31 18.34 -3.65
C GLN A 25 3.79 18.44 -3.23
N ASP A 26 4.70 18.23 -4.19
CA ASP A 26 6.15 18.43 -4.04
C ASP A 26 6.87 17.52 -3.03
N VAL A 27 6.30 16.37 -2.67
CA VAL A 27 6.97 15.41 -1.79
C VAL A 27 8.00 14.57 -2.55
N SER A 28 9.28 14.91 -2.38
CA SER A 28 10.40 14.07 -2.83
C SER A 28 10.55 12.84 -1.92
N CYS A 29 10.02 11.70 -2.36
CA CYS A 29 10.13 10.41 -1.68
C CYS A 29 10.64 9.30 -2.60
N ALA A 30 11.27 8.28 -2.00
CA ALA A 30 11.70 7.07 -2.69
C ALA A 30 10.52 6.12 -2.94
N LEU A 31 9.60 6.03 -1.96
CA LEU A 31 8.33 5.31 -2.07
C LEU A 31 7.20 6.20 -1.53
N PHE A 32 6.03 6.12 -2.14
CA PHE A 32 4.81 6.76 -1.64
C PHE A 32 3.84 5.68 -1.16
N VAL A 33 3.48 5.70 0.11
CA VAL A 33 2.55 4.76 0.72
C VAL A 33 1.18 5.43 0.82
N TYR A 34 0.26 5.06 -0.07
CA TYR A 34 -1.11 5.55 -0.01
C TYR A 34 -1.93 4.71 0.98
N ASP A 35 -2.34 5.32 2.08
CA ASP A 35 -3.15 4.68 3.11
C ASP A 35 -4.65 4.87 2.83
N ALA A 36 -5.29 3.82 2.32
CA ALA A 36 -6.72 3.81 2.01
C ALA A 36 -7.62 3.42 3.19
N SER A 37 -7.07 3.24 4.40
CA SER A 37 -7.82 2.73 5.58
C SER A 37 -8.97 3.64 6.01
N ARG A 38 -8.95 4.91 5.60
CA ARG A 38 -10.02 5.88 5.84
C ARG A 38 -11.18 5.79 4.83
N GLY A 39 -11.02 5.00 3.77
CA GLY A 39 -12.09 4.63 2.83
C GLY A 39 -12.93 3.46 3.35
N SER A 40 -14.06 3.17 2.70
CA SER A 40 -15.04 2.13 3.11
C SER A 40 -14.54 0.68 2.99
N GLY A 41 -13.24 0.44 2.83
CA GLY A 41 -12.66 -0.86 2.45
C GLY A 41 -13.00 -1.29 1.02
N ILE A 42 -13.69 -0.43 0.26
CA ILE A 42 -14.01 -0.62 -1.15
C ILE A 42 -13.03 0.23 -1.97
N TYR A 43 -12.05 -0.42 -2.57
CA TYR A 43 -11.06 0.20 -3.44
C TYR A 43 -11.64 0.44 -4.84
N LYS A 44 -12.62 1.33 -4.95
CA LYS A 44 -13.22 1.73 -6.23
C LYS A 44 -12.96 3.22 -6.48
N GLY A 45 -12.21 3.50 -7.54
CA GLY A 45 -11.83 4.85 -7.92
C GLY A 45 -10.71 5.38 -7.05
N PHE A 46 -9.47 5.17 -7.48
CA PHE A 46 -8.32 5.82 -6.88
C PHE A 46 -8.22 7.25 -7.38
N PRO A 47 -7.80 8.21 -6.54
CA PRO A 47 -7.59 9.58 -6.99
C PRO A 47 -6.59 9.65 -8.15
N GLU A 48 -6.91 10.42 -9.19
CA GLU A 48 -6.07 10.55 -10.40
C GLU A 48 -4.65 11.05 -10.07
N TRP A 49 -4.48 11.86 -9.01
CA TRP A 49 -3.17 12.38 -8.62
C TRP A 49 -2.17 11.29 -8.22
N LEU A 50 -2.63 10.09 -7.86
CA LEU A 50 -1.76 8.95 -7.56
C LEU A 50 -0.97 8.46 -8.79
N ASP A 51 -1.39 8.81 -10.01
CA ASP A 51 -0.66 8.48 -11.22
C ASP A 51 0.76 9.07 -11.21
N THR A 52 0.97 10.20 -10.53
CA THR A 52 2.29 10.82 -10.32
C THR A 52 3.26 9.90 -9.57
N TYR A 53 2.73 8.97 -8.77
CA TYR A 53 3.50 8.08 -7.92
C TYR A 53 3.53 6.63 -8.43
N ARG A 54 2.89 6.32 -9.56
CA ARG A 54 2.61 4.96 -10.04
C ARG A 54 3.79 3.98 -9.91
N ASP A 55 4.98 4.38 -10.36
CA ASP A 55 6.18 3.52 -10.37
C ASP A 55 6.82 3.30 -8.98
N LYS A 56 6.36 4.02 -7.96
CA LYS A 56 6.85 3.97 -6.58
C LYS A 56 5.73 3.93 -5.55
N LEU A 57 4.52 3.59 -6.00
CA LEU A 57 3.29 3.59 -5.20
C LEU A 57 3.15 2.25 -4.45
N LEU A 58 3.13 2.32 -3.12
CA LEU A 58 2.66 1.25 -2.26
C LEU A 58 1.21 1.55 -1.84
N ILE A 59 0.31 0.60 -2.05
CA ILE A 59 -1.07 0.70 -1.54
C ILE A 59 -1.15 0.02 -0.18
N SER A 60 -1.69 0.73 0.80
CA SER A 60 -1.96 0.21 2.15
C SER A 60 -3.41 0.49 2.56
N GLY A 61 -3.76 0.06 3.76
CA GLY A 61 -4.97 0.49 4.45
C GLY A 61 -6.19 -0.40 4.25
N GLY A 62 -6.26 -1.52 4.99
CA GLY A 62 -7.41 -2.44 4.97
C GLY A 62 -7.32 -3.53 3.91
N LEU A 63 -6.14 -3.76 3.33
CA LEU A 63 -5.89 -4.88 2.42
C LEU A 63 -5.98 -6.22 3.16
N ASN A 64 -6.55 -7.22 2.50
CA ASN A 64 -6.68 -8.59 2.99
C ASN A 64 -6.68 -9.59 1.80
N PRO A 65 -6.61 -10.91 2.06
CA PRO A 65 -6.61 -11.91 1.00
C PRO A 65 -7.82 -11.84 0.05
N GLU A 66 -8.95 -11.32 0.51
CA GLU A 66 -10.20 -11.27 -0.24
C GLU A 66 -10.26 -10.09 -1.22
N ASN A 67 -9.61 -8.96 -0.92
CA ASN A 67 -9.68 -7.73 -1.72
C ASN A 67 -8.40 -7.38 -2.50
N VAL A 68 -7.23 -7.89 -2.09
CA VAL A 68 -5.95 -7.43 -2.65
C VAL A 68 -5.83 -7.69 -4.14
N ALA A 69 -6.38 -8.80 -4.65
CA ALA A 69 -6.32 -9.14 -6.06
C ALA A 69 -7.09 -8.13 -6.95
N GLU A 70 -8.24 -7.63 -6.49
CA GLU A 70 -8.99 -6.60 -7.21
C GLU A 70 -8.23 -5.28 -7.21
N THR A 71 -7.68 -4.89 -6.04
CA THR A 71 -6.88 -3.67 -5.89
C THR A 71 -5.64 -3.67 -6.79
N VAL A 72 -4.88 -4.77 -6.84
CA VAL A 72 -3.70 -4.89 -7.72
C VAL A 72 -4.09 -4.74 -9.19
N LYS A 73 -5.18 -5.40 -9.63
CA LYS A 73 -5.63 -5.33 -11.04
C LYS A 73 -6.07 -3.93 -11.46
N SER A 74 -6.72 -3.21 -10.56
CA SER A 74 -7.31 -1.90 -10.84
C SER A 74 -6.30 -0.76 -10.71
N VAL A 75 -5.39 -0.81 -9.74
CA VAL A 75 -4.39 0.25 -9.51
C VAL A 75 -3.11 0.01 -10.28
N ARG A 76 -2.66 -1.26 -10.35
CA ARG A 76 -1.30 -1.65 -10.75
C ARG A 76 -0.23 -0.88 -9.97
N PRO A 77 -0.19 -1.02 -8.63
CA PRO A 77 0.79 -0.33 -7.81
C PRO A 77 2.17 -0.99 -7.92
N PHE A 78 3.23 -0.27 -7.54
CA PHE A 78 4.56 -0.84 -7.39
C PHE A 78 4.59 -1.96 -6.33
N GLY A 79 3.78 -1.82 -5.28
CA GLY A 79 3.63 -2.85 -4.25
C GLY A 79 2.40 -2.66 -3.36
N ALA A 80 2.23 -3.60 -2.44
CA ALA A 80 1.16 -3.59 -1.45
C ALA A 80 1.75 -3.71 -0.05
N ASP A 81 1.24 -2.92 0.89
CA ASP A 81 1.58 -2.96 2.31
C ASP A 81 0.37 -3.48 3.09
N VAL A 82 0.58 -4.48 3.95
CA VAL A 82 -0.48 -5.12 4.71
C VAL A 82 -0.08 -5.33 6.16
N SER A 83 -0.98 -4.93 7.06
CA SER A 83 -0.84 -5.16 8.49
C SER A 83 -1.94 -6.06 9.04
N SER A 84 -3.07 -5.50 9.48
CA SER A 84 -4.13 -6.22 10.20
C SER A 84 -4.88 -7.25 9.36
N GLY A 85 -4.96 -7.09 8.04
CA GLY A 85 -5.69 -8.02 7.16
C GLY A 85 -5.06 -9.41 7.03
N VAL A 86 -3.88 -9.63 7.60
CA VAL A 86 -3.23 -10.95 7.68
C VAL A 86 -3.00 -11.40 9.13
N GLU A 87 -3.78 -10.85 10.07
CA GLU A 87 -3.72 -11.20 11.48
C GLU A 87 -4.91 -12.03 11.93
N LYS A 88 -4.68 -12.88 12.93
CA LYS A 88 -5.70 -13.58 13.70
C LYS A 88 -5.47 -13.27 15.18
N ASN A 89 -6.46 -12.69 15.84
CA ASN A 89 -6.36 -12.23 17.23
C ASN A 89 -5.16 -11.29 17.48
N GLY A 90 -4.87 -10.40 16.53
CA GLY A 90 -3.76 -9.43 16.63
C GLY A 90 -2.36 -10.01 16.42
N VAL A 91 -2.25 -11.27 16.00
CA VAL A 91 -0.98 -11.92 15.67
C VAL A 91 -0.97 -12.30 14.20
N LYS A 92 0.16 -12.09 13.51
CA LYS A 92 0.32 -12.49 12.10
C LYS A 92 0.00 -13.98 11.94
N ASP A 93 -0.90 -14.29 11.03
CA ASP A 93 -1.32 -15.66 10.72
C ASP A 93 -0.68 -16.11 9.41
N TYR A 94 0.06 -17.23 9.46
CA TYR A 94 0.81 -17.73 8.32
C TYR A 94 -0.09 -18.05 7.11
N GLU A 95 -1.27 -18.63 7.35
CA GLU A 95 -2.17 -19.00 6.26
C GLU A 95 -2.80 -17.76 5.61
N LEU A 96 -3.11 -16.72 6.39
CA LEU A 96 -3.58 -15.45 5.83
C LEU A 96 -2.48 -14.75 5.03
N MET A 97 -1.25 -14.71 5.53
CA MET A 97 -0.11 -14.15 4.79
C MET A 97 0.13 -14.88 3.47
N LYS A 98 0.07 -16.22 3.49
CA LYS A 98 0.22 -17.03 2.27
C LYS A 98 -0.89 -16.75 1.27
N LYS A 99 -2.14 -16.75 1.70
CA LYS A 99 -3.30 -16.43 0.83
C LYS A 99 -3.19 -15.03 0.23
N PHE A 100 -2.73 -14.06 1.01
CA PHE A 100 -2.49 -12.70 0.54
C PHE A 100 -1.47 -12.67 -0.59
N ILE A 101 -0.31 -13.31 -0.39
CA ILE A 101 0.77 -13.38 -1.40
C ILE A 101 0.28 -14.11 -2.67
N ASP A 102 -0.45 -15.21 -2.51
CA ASP A 102 -0.99 -15.98 -3.63
C ASP A 102 -2.01 -15.15 -4.44
N ALA A 103 -2.87 -14.38 -3.75
CA ALA A 103 -3.82 -13.47 -4.38
C ALA A 103 -3.13 -12.34 -5.17
N VAL A 104 -2.08 -11.74 -4.61
CA VAL A 104 -1.25 -10.72 -5.30
C VAL A 104 -0.61 -11.33 -6.55
N ARG A 105 0.09 -12.45 -6.41
CA ARG A 105 0.79 -13.12 -7.53
C ARG A 105 -0.17 -13.62 -8.61
N GLY A 106 -1.40 -13.99 -8.25
CA GLY A 106 -2.43 -14.38 -9.20
C GLY A 106 -3.02 -13.19 -9.96
N ALA A 107 -2.93 -11.98 -9.42
CA ALA A 107 -3.42 -10.75 -10.03
C ALA A 107 -2.38 -10.08 -10.94
N ASP A 108 -1.09 -10.26 -10.66
CA ASP A 108 0.05 -9.71 -11.40
C ASP A 108 0.48 -10.55 -12.62
N ARG A 109 -0.39 -11.44 -13.10
CA ARG A 109 -0.16 -12.30 -14.28
C ARG A 109 -0.87 -11.79 -15.52
#